data_AF-A0A7R9WF78-F1
#
_entry.id   AF-A0A7R9WF78-F1
#
_cell.length_a   1.000
_cell.length_b   1.000
_cell.length_c   1.000
_cell.angle_alpha   90.00
_cell.angle_beta   90.00
_cell.angle_gamma   90.00
#
_symmetry.space_group_name_H-M   'P 1'
#
loop_
_entity.id
_entity.type
_entity.pdbx_description
1 polymer ?
#
loop_
_entity_poly.entity_id
_entity_poly.type
_entity_poly.pdbx_seq_one_letter_code
_entity_poly.pdbx_strand_id
1 'polypeptide(L)'
;QENSAAKNIGSSDYNKGWIRTAYGKETLEKISNRTIICSGGSIGDQVAIEAYLRAMVKQWDDRKCKMKGCDQGYHNYLYYSGLLENTVGVGNVILHKQGEGVFNNLAALRNAPLRKQGVLQEGTDLVLNWDGSVSPVPHQFDRDQEL
;
A
#
# COMPACT_ATOMS: atom_id res chain seq x y z
N GLN A 1 -0.64 -2.62 -10.63
CA GLN A 1 0.15 -3.26 -9.57
C GLN A 1 1.14 -2.24 -9.04
N GLU A 2 1.02 -1.87 -7.77
CA GLU A 2 1.90 -0.92 -7.06
C GLU A 2 3.33 -1.47 -6.98
N ASN A 3 4.18 -1.18 -7.97
CA ASN A 3 5.60 -1.56 -7.97
C ASN A 3 5.87 -3.08 -7.76
N SER A 4 5.10 -3.96 -8.41
CA SER A 4 5.22 -5.42 -8.28
C SER A 4 6.58 -5.99 -8.69
N ALA A 5 7.30 -5.28 -9.56
CA ALA A 5 8.65 -5.64 -9.97
C ALA A 5 9.68 -5.51 -8.83
N ALA A 6 9.41 -4.66 -7.83
CA ALA A 6 10.33 -4.41 -6.72
C ALA A 6 10.05 -5.30 -5.51
N LYS A 7 8.78 -5.44 -5.07
CA LYS A 7 8.40 -6.27 -3.91
C LYS A 7 6.99 -6.86 -4.00
N ASN A 8 6.83 -8.10 -3.54
CA ASN A 8 5.54 -8.75 -3.31
C ASN A 8 5.41 -9.14 -1.83
N ILE A 9 4.22 -9.58 -1.41
CA ILE A 9 3.94 -9.93 -0.01
C ILE A 9 4.91 -10.99 0.50
N GLY A 10 5.19 -12.03 -0.30
CA GLY A 10 6.05 -13.14 0.06
C GLY A 10 7.53 -12.79 0.21
N SER A 11 8.02 -11.86 -0.61
CA SER A 11 9.43 -11.45 -0.62
C SER A 11 9.76 -10.42 0.47
N SER A 12 8.77 -9.81 1.11
CA SER A 12 8.95 -8.86 2.21
C SER A 12 8.84 -9.56 3.57
N ASP A 13 9.92 -9.54 4.36
CA ASP A 13 9.94 -10.12 5.71
C ASP A 13 8.87 -9.55 6.64
N TYR A 14 8.60 -8.24 6.51
CA TYR A 14 7.55 -7.57 7.28
C TYR A 14 6.16 -7.99 6.82
N ASN A 15 5.84 -7.88 5.52
CA ASN A 15 4.49 -8.18 5.03
C ASN A 15 4.13 -9.66 5.16
N LYS A 16 5.05 -10.56 4.83
CA LYS A 16 4.84 -12.00 5.07
C LYS A 16 4.66 -12.30 6.56
N GLY A 17 5.38 -11.58 7.43
CA GLY A 17 5.27 -11.67 8.88
C GLY A 17 3.87 -11.28 9.36
N TRP A 18 3.40 -10.10 8.96
CA TRP A 18 2.08 -9.58 9.34
C TRP A 18 0.94 -10.51 8.87
N ILE A 19 0.95 -10.93 7.60
CA ILE A 19 -0.09 -11.82 7.07
C ILE A 19 -0.05 -13.18 7.80
N ARG A 20 1.13 -13.78 7.97
CA ARG A 20 1.26 -15.08 8.64
C ARG A 20 0.80 -15.00 10.10
N THR A 21 1.14 -13.94 10.82
CA THR A 21 0.76 -13.77 12.22
C THR A 21 -0.73 -13.50 12.38
N ALA A 22 -1.33 -12.69 11.50
CA ALA A 22 -2.75 -12.35 11.60
C ALA A 22 -3.68 -13.43 11.03
N TYR A 23 -3.29 -14.12 9.96
CA TYR A 23 -4.18 -14.98 9.16
C TYR A 23 -3.66 -16.39 8.89
N GLY A 24 -2.46 -16.73 9.39
CA GLY A 24 -1.86 -18.05 9.22
C GLY A 24 -1.19 -18.27 7.86
N LYS A 25 -0.56 -19.44 7.72
CA LYS A 25 0.24 -19.81 6.54
C LYS A 25 -0.60 -19.99 5.27
N GLU A 26 -1.79 -20.59 5.39
CA GLU A 26 -2.66 -20.83 4.24
C GLU A 26 -3.07 -19.52 3.56
N THR A 27 -3.43 -18.50 4.33
CA THR A 27 -3.75 -17.17 3.79
C THR A 27 -2.53 -16.54 3.14
N LEU A 28 -1.36 -16.64 3.77
CA LEU A 28 -0.11 -16.14 3.19
C LEU A 28 0.16 -16.79 1.83
N GLU A 29 0.04 -18.10 1.71
CA GLU A 29 0.28 -18.82 0.46
C GLU A 29 -0.63 -18.32 -0.68
N LYS A 30 -1.91 -18.04 -0.39
CA LYS A 30 -2.87 -17.53 -1.38
C LYS A 30 -2.52 -16.14 -1.92
N ILE A 31 -1.89 -15.28 -1.12
CA ILE A 31 -1.60 -13.88 -1.49
C ILE A 31 -0.10 -13.56 -1.60
N SER A 32 0.78 -14.54 -1.41
CA SER A 32 2.24 -14.35 -1.36
C SER A 32 2.79 -13.67 -2.61
N ASN A 33 2.30 -14.07 -3.79
CA ASN A 33 2.74 -13.52 -5.09
C ASN A 33 2.07 -12.18 -5.43
N ARG A 34 1.20 -11.66 -4.57
CA ARG A 34 0.50 -10.40 -4.80
C ARG A 34 1.37 -9.22 -4.38
N THR A 35 1.17 -8.10 -5.05
CA THR A 35 1.86 -6.85 -4.80
C THR A 35 1.55 -6.32 -3.41
N ILE A 36 2.49 -5.65 -2.75
CA ILE A 36 2.17 -4.97 -1.48
C ILE A 36 1.41 -3.68 -1.80
N ILE A 37 0.30 -3.47 -1.12
CA ILE A 37 -0.47 -2.22 -1.19
C ILE A 37 -0.30 -1.45 0.10
N CYS A 38 0.11 -0.18 0.06
CA CYS A 38 0.37 0.61 1.26
C CYS A 38 -0.92 1.08 1.94
N SER A 39 -1.06 0.81 3.24
CA SER A 39 -2.20 1.30 4.04
C SER A 39 -2.11 2.80 4.37
N GLY A 40 -0.94 3.41 4.20
CA GLY A 40 -0.69 4.83 4.50
C GLY A 40 -1.29 5.83 3.52
N GLY A 41 -1.81 5.36 2.38
CA GLY A 41 -2.51 6.17 1.37
C GLY A 41 -3.86 5.56 1.04
N SER A 42 -4.95 6.12 1.56
CA SER A 42 -6.32 5.72 1.24
C SER A 42 -7.20 6.95 1.16
N ILE A 43 -7.97 7.07 0.09
CA ILE A 43 -8.85 8.21 -0.19
C ILE A 43 -10.12 7.72 -0.88
N GLY A 44 -11.23 8.39 -0.61
CA GLY A 44 -12.53 8.07 -1.19
C GLY A 44 -13.64 8.86 -0.52
N ASP A 45 -14.86 8.59 -0.94
CA ASP A 45 -16.05 9.18 -0.33
C ASP A 45 -16.16 8.83 1.15
N GLN A 46 -16.76 9.73 1.94
CA GLN A 46 -16.87 9.55 3.38
C GLN A 46 -17.44 8.19 3.76
N VAL A 47 -18.55 7.78 3.14
CA VAL A 47 -19.21 6.49 3.43
C VAL A 47 -18.28 5.30 3.13
N ALA A 48 -17.55 5.36 2.02
CA ALA A 48 -16.62 4.29 1.63
C ALA A 48 -15.43 4.20 2.59
N ILE A 49 -14.87 5.35 3.01
CA ILE A 49 -13.76 5.40 3.98
C ILE A 49 -14.21 4.93 5.37
N GLU A 50 -15.39 5.34 5.83
CA GLU A 50 -15.94 4.83 7.09
C GLU A 50 -16.15 3.31 7.05
N ALA A 51 -16.63 2.77 5.93
CA ALA A 51 -16.79 1.33 5.73
C ALA A 51 -15.43 0.61 5.76
N TYR A 52 -14.42 1.14 5.07
CA TYR A 52 -13.05 0.62 5.10
C TYR A 52 -12.47 0.62 6.53
N LEU A 53 -12.62 1.71 7.27
CA LEU A 53 -12.13 1.82 8.66
C LEU A 53 -12.82 0.82 9.59
N ARG A 54 -14.14 0.61 9.46
CA ARG A 54 -14.87 -0.42 10.20
C ARG A 54 -14.36 -1.82 9.85
N ALA A 55 -14.07 -2.09 8.58
CA ALA A 55 -13.50 -3.36 8.17
C ALA A 55 -12.11 -3.60 8.78
N MET A 56 -11.25 -2.57 8.84
CA MET A 56 -9.95 -2.62 9.50
C MET A 56 -10.06 -2.92 11.00
N VAL A 57 -10.97 -2.23 11.70
CA VAL A 57 -11.26 -2.50 13.13
C VAL A 57 -11.78 -3.92 13.32
N LYS A 58 -12.66 -4.40 12.43
CA LYS A 58 -13.13 -5.79 12.45
C LYS A 58 -11.98 -6.80 12.29
N GLN A 59 -11.00 -6.53 11.42
CA GLN A 59 -9.82 -7.39 11.30
C GLN A 59 -9.03 -7.44 12.61
N TRP A 60 -8.88 -6.31 13.30
CA TRP A 60 -8.30 -6.31 14.64
C TRP A 60 -9.14 -7.15 15.61
N ASP A 61 -10.46 -6.99 15.61
CA ASP A 61 -11.32 -7.71 16.54
C ASP A 61 -11.31 -9.22 16.35
N ASP A 62 -11.26 -9.69 15.11
CA ASP A 62 -11.26 -11.11 14.81
C ASP A 62 -9.87 -11.72 15.03
N ARG A 63 -8.78 -11.00 14.71
CA ARG A 63 -7.42 -11.55 14.67
C ARG A 63 -6.58 -11.23 15.90
N LYS A 64 -6.89 -10.11 16.58
CA LYS A 64 -6.16 -9.59 17.75
C LYS A 64 -4.63 -9.57 17.55
N CYS A 65 -4.16 -9.24 16.34
CA CYS A 65 -2.73 -9.24 16.02
C CYS A 65 -2.04 -8.03 16.64
N LYS A 66 -1.28 -8.25 17.73
CA LYS A 66 -0.56 -7.19 18.45
C LYS A 66 0.80 -6.82 17.85
N MET A 67 1.19 -7.41 16.72
CA MET A 67 2.45 -7.10 16.06
C MET A 67 2.41 -5.68 15.49
N LYS A 68 3.47 -4.90 15.69
CA LYS A 68 3.60 -3.56 15.08
C LYS A 68 3.49 -3.69 13.55
N GLY A 69 2.58 -2.91 12.95
CA GLY A 69 2.33 -2.92 11.50
C GLY A 69 1.28 -3.93 11.04
N CYS A 70 0.53 -4.59 11.94
CA CYS A 70 -0.49 -5.55 11.52
C CYS A 70 -1.65 -4.92 10.74
N ASP A 71 -1.87 -3.61 10.87
CA ASP A 71 -2.78 -2.81 10.04
C ASP A 71 -2.42 -2.89 8.55
N GLN A 72 -1.13 -2.82 8.21
CA GLN A 72 -0.64 -3.00 6.84
C GLN A 72 -0.96 -4.42 6.31
N GLY A 73 -0.94 -5.43 7.18
CA GLY A 73 -1.40 -6.79 6.87
C GLY A 73 -2.93 -6.87 6.65
N TYR A 74 -3.71 -6.23 7.51
CA TYR A 74 -5.17 -6.16 7.39
C TYR A 74 -5.60 -5.50 6.09
N HIS A 75 -4.97 -4.39 5.72
CA HIS A 75 -5.21 -3.66 4.50
C HIS A 75 -5.02 -4.55 3.25
N ASN A 76 -3.88 -5.25 3.17
CA ASN A 76 -3.60 -6.15 2.06
C ASN A 76 -4.59 -7.34 2.02
N TYR A 77 -4.92 -7.91 3.18
CA TYR A 77 -5.90 -8.99 3.24
C TYR A 77 -7.28 -8.54 2.76
N LEU A 78 -7.79 -7.40 3.24
CA LEU A 78 -9.11 -6.88 2.86
C LEU A 78 -9.23 -6.64 1.35
N TYR A 79 -8.18 -6.09 0.74
CA TYR A 79 -8.14 -5.91 -0.71
C TYR A 79 -8.11 -7.25 -1.45
N TYR A 80 -7.14 -8.13 -1.15
CA TYR A 80 -6.97 -9.37 -1.92
C TYR A 80 -8.02 -10.45 -1.66
N SER A 81 -8.78 -10.34 -0.58
CA SER A 81 -9.94 -11.21 -0.32
C SER A 81 -11.22 -10.70 -0.98
N GLY A 82 -11.21 -9.51 -1.59
CA GLY A 82 -12.40 -8.90 -2.19
C GLY A 82 -13.47 -8.48 -1.19
N LEU A 83 -13.14 -8.41 0.11
CA LEU A 83 -14.12 -8.11 1.16
C LEU A 83 -14.66 -6.67 1.07
N LEU A 84 -13.91 -5.75 0.45
CA LEU A 84 -14.35 -4.36 0.27
C LEU A 84 -15.32 -4.17 -0.91
N GLU A 85 -15.22 -4.99 -1.96
CA GLU A 85 -15.96 -4.80 -3.22
C GLU A 85 -17.48 -5.03 -3.07
N ASN A 86 -17.91 -5.76 -2.03
CA ASN A 86 -19.32 -6.03 -1.76
C ASN A 86 -19.82 -5.35 -0.47
N THR A 87 -19.06 -4.39 0.05
CA THR A 87 -19.45 -3.68 1.27
C THR A 87 -20.42 -2.55 0.92
N VAL A 88 -21.56 -2.49 1.61
CA VAL A 88 -22.55 -1.41 1.44
C VAL A 88 -21.87 -0.05 1.60
N GLY A 89 -22.05 0.83 0.60
CA GLY A 89 -21.46 2.16 0.59
C GLY A 89 -20.07 2.24 -0.04
N VAL A 90 -19.48 1.11 -0.45
CA VAL A 90 -18.27 1.07 -1.28
C VAL A 90 -18.69 0.80 -2.72
N GLY A 91 -18.48 1.78 -3.61
CA GLY A 91 -18.81 1.65 -5.03
C GLY A 91 -17.70 0.91 -5.80
N ASN A 92 -16.53 1.55 -5.92
CA ASN A 92 -15.37 0.99 -6.61
C ASN A 92 -14.13 1.08 -5.72
N VAL A 93 -13.33 0.02 -5.69
CA VAL A 93 -12.01 0.01 -5.06
C VAL A 93 -10.96 0.14 -6.16
N ILE A 94 -10.26 1.26 -6.20
CA ILE A 94 -9.27 1.55 -7.25
C ILE A 94 -7.87 1.53 -6.63
N LEU A 95 -6.99 0.72 -7.23
CA LEU A 95 -5.56 0.71 -6.88
C LEU A 95 -4.77 1.56 -7.87
N HIS A 96 -4.21 2.68 -7.40
CA HIS A 96 -3.25 3.47 -8.16
C HIS A 96 -1.86 2.86 -8.05
N LYS A 97 -1.11 2.86 -9.15
CA LYS A 97 0.30 2.46 -9.11
C LYS A 97 1.13 3.62 -8.58
N GLN A 98 2.29 3.32 -7.99
CA GLN A 98 3.34 4.32 -7.76
C GLN A 98 3.52 5.18 -9.02
N GLY A 99 3.67 6.50 -8.85
CA GLY A 99 3.84 7.49 -9.91
C GLY A 99 2.63 7.70 -10.83
N GLU A 100 1.45 7.19 -10.46
CA GLU A 100 0.18 7.44 -11.16
C GLU A 100 -0.84 8.06 -10.18
N GLY A 101 -1.59 9.07 -10.61
CA GLY A 101 -2.67 9.67 -9.82
C GLY A 101 -2.20 10.61 -8.71
N VAL A 102 -2.95 10.64 -7.61
CA VAL A 102 -2.80 11.65 -6.53
C VAL A 102 -1.73 11.27 -5.51
N PHE A 103 -1.57 9.97 -5.23
CA PHE A 103 -0.63 9.45 -4.24
C PHE A 103 0.55 8.74 -4.92
N ASN A 104 1.75 9.26 -4.70
CA ASN A 104 2.98 8.64 -5.17
C ASN A 104 3.74 8.03 -3.98
N ASN A 105 3.63 6.72 -3.81
CA ASN A 105 4.30 6.00 -2.72
C ASN A 105 5.77 5.71 -3.06
N LEU A 106 6.69 6.21 -2.24
CA LEU A 106 8.14 6.15 -2.46
C LEU A 106 8.87 5.15 -1.54
N ALA A 107 8.19 4.49 -0.60
CA ALA A 107 8.87 3.61 0.38
C ALA A 107 9.47 2.33 -0.21
N ALA A 108 8.83 1.78 -1.25
CA ALA A 108 9.44 0.73 -2.04
C ALA A 108 10.40 1.39 -3.05
N LEU A 109 11.56 1.85 -2.57
CA LEU A 109 12.69 2.15 -3.44
C LEU A 109 12.87 0.92 -4.33
N ARG A 110 12.97 1.13 -5.65
CA ARG A 110 13.11 0.05 -6.62
C ARG A 110 14.49 -0.59 -6.48
N ASN A 111 15.34 -0.42 -7.48
CA ASN A 111 16.72 -0.91 -7.48
C ASN A 111 17.73 0.26 -7.38
N ALA A 112 17.26 1.48 -7.13
CA ALA A 112 18.07 2.69 -7.10
C ALA A 112 17.39 3.78 -6.23
N PRO A 113 18.17 4.77 -5.74
CA PRO A 113 17.65 5.99 -5.10
C PRO A 113 16.67 6.76 -6.00
N LEU A 114 15.77 7.57 -5.43
CA LEU A 114 14.75 8.33 -6.13
C LEU A 114 15.33 9.26 -7.19
N ARG A 115 16.49 9.90 -6.91
CA ARG A 115 17.20 10.74 -7.88
C ARG A 115 17.53 9.99 -9.18
N LYS A 116 17.91 8.72 -9.07
CA LYS A 116 18.24 7.86 -10.23
C LYS A 116 17.01 7.26 -10.91
N GLN A 117 15.85 7.30 -10.27
CA GLN A 117 14.60 6.79 -10.85
C GLN A 117 13.90 7.82 -11.75
N GLY A 118 14.39 9.07 -11.81
CA GLY A 118 13.79 10.14 -12.61
C GLY A 118 12.47 10.66 -12.05
N VAL A 119 12.19 10.38 -10.77
CA VAL A 119 10.97 10.86 -10.06
C VAL A 119 11.19 12.18 -9.33
N LEU A 120 12.40 12.77 -9.41
CA LEU A 120 12.71 14.08 -8.88
C LEU A 120 13.03 15.01 -10.04
N GLN A 121 12.42 16.19 -10.04
CA GLN A 121 12.72 17.22 -11.03
C GLN A 121 14.10 17.82 -10.77
N GLU A 122 14.97 17.80 -11.78
CA GLU A 122 16.34 18.33 -11.69
C GLU A 122 16.37 19.78 -11.19
N GLY A 123 17.29 20.05 -10.25
CA GLY A 123 17.45 21.39 -9.66
C GLY A 123 16.35 21.80 -8.68
N THR A 124 15.43 20.90 -8.31
CA THR A 124 14.34 21.16 -7.36
C THR A 124 14.12 19.99 -6.40
N ASP A 125 13.29 20.18 -5.38
CA ASP A 125 12.83 19.13 -4.46
C ASP A 125 11.42 18.61 -4.82
N LEU A 126 10.96 18.85 -6.05
CA LEU A 126 9.65 18.41 -6.52
C LEU A 126 9.69 16.93 -6.95
N VAL A 127 8.75 16.15 -6.42
CA VAL A 127 8.51 14.76 -6.85
C VAL A 127 7.56 14.76 -8.04
N LEU A 128 7.87 13.98 -9.07
CA LEU A 128 7.08 13.83 -10.28
C LEU A 128 6.36 12.47 -10.34
N ASN A 129 5.20 12.48 -10.97
CA ASN A 129 4.54 11.29 -11.50
C ASN A 129 5.23 10.83 -12.80
N TRP A 130 4.90 9.63 -13.28
CA TRP A 130 5.50 9.09 -14.51
C TRP A 130 5.11 9.85 -15.78
N ASP A 131 4.01 10.62 -15.74
CA ASP A 131 3.57 11.48 -16.83
C ASP A 131 4.26 12.86 -16.83
N GLY A 132 5.18 13.11 -15.88
CA GLY A 132 5.89 14.37 -15.72
C GLY A 132 5.11 15.44 -14.94
N SER A 133 3.88 15.17 -14.49
CA SER A 133 3.16 16.06 -13.58
C SER A 133 3.79 16.04 -12.18
N VAL A 134 3.66 17.15 -11.44
CA VAL A 134 4.08 17.20 -10.04
C VAL A 134 3.15 16.32 -9.21
N SER A 135 3.74 15.40 -8.44
CA SER A 135 3.01 14.51 -7.53
C SER A 135 2.36 15.33 -6.41
N PRO A 136 1.02 15.34 -6.28
CA PRO A 136 0.35 16.10 -5.22
C PRO A 136 0.69 15.61 -3.82
N VAL A 137 0.83 14.28 -3.65
CA VAL A 137 1.15 13.66 -2.36
C VAL A 137 2.33 12.69 -2.51
N PRO A 138 3.59 13.16 -2.32
CA PRO A 138 4.75 12.29 -2.21
C PRO A 138 4.76 11.59 -0.85
N HIS A 139 4.33 10.33 -0.83
CA HIS A 139 4.19 9.54 0.39
C HIS A 139 5.48 8.77 0.72
N GLN A 140 5.88 8.80 1.99
CA GLN A 140 7.10 8.12 2.49
C GLN A 140 8.39 8.58 1.81
N PHE A 141 8.48 9.87 1.48
CA PHE A 141 9.67 10.47 0.87
C PHE A 141 10.90 10.43 1.80
N ASP A 142 10.67 10.40 3.13
CA ASP A 142 11.68 10.30 4.19
C ASP A 142 12.46 8.97 4.22
N ARG A 143 12.09 8.03 3.34
CA ARG A 143 12.73 6.72 3.22
C ARG A 143 13.92 6.69 2.28
N ASP A 144 14.12 7.74 1.47
CA ASP A 144 15.35 7.93 0.70
C ASP A 144 16.37 8.67 1.57
N GLN A 145 17.62 8.22 1.56
CA GLN A 145 18.72 8.86 2.31
C GLN A 145 19.38 10.00 1.53
N GLU A 146 19.10 10.12 0.23
CA GLU A 146 19.62 11.17 -0.65
C GLU A 146 18.75 12.45 -0.69
N LEU A 147 17.70 12.48 0.15
CA LEU A 147 16.76 13.57 0.38
C LEU A 147 16.68 13.86 1.89
#